data_AF-A8V0E5-F1
#
_entry.id   AF-A8V0E5-F1
#
_cell.length_a   1.000
_cell.length_b   1.000
_cell.length_c   1.000
_cell.angle_alpha   90.00
_cell.angle_beta   90.00
_cell.angle_gamma   90.00
#
_symmetry.space_group_name_H-M   'P 1'
#
loop_
_entity.id
_entity.type
_entity.pdbx_description
1 polymer ?
#
loop_
_entity_poly.entity_id
_entity_poly.type
_entity_poly.pdbx_seq_one_letter_code
_entity_poly.pdbx_strand_id
1 'polypeptide(L)'
;MFVKGDMVWFNEISPRPHDTCMVTMISQNMSEFEIHLRAILGLPIDIKMIAPAGASYCFHAKTNSVAPYYEGLKNALSFPDTKIRIFGKPTTRPKRRMGVALAAGENIEEAREKAKKAAESIKVIEMGL
;
A
#
# COMPACT_ATOMS: atom_id res chain seq x y z
N MET A 1 13.95 -10.95 0.64
CA MET A 1 14.34 -12.27 1.19
C MET A 1 13.80 -13.35 0.26
N PHE A 2 14.46 -14.50 0.18
CA PHE A 2 13.92 -15.69 -0.49
C PHE A 2 13.74 -16.81 0.53
N VAL A 3 12.74 -17.66 0.34
CA VAL A 3 12.45 -18.81 1.22
C VAL A 3 12.64 -20.10 0.44
N LYS A 4 13.40 -21.06 0.99
CA LYS A 4 13.58 -22.41 0.43
C LYS A 4 13.50 -23.43 1.57
N GLY A 5 12.39 -24.16 1.66
CA GLY A 5 12.08 -24.96 2.85
C GLY A 5 12.03 -24.04 4.08
N ASP A 6 12.73 -24.42 5.14
CA ASP A 6 12.83 -23.61 6.37
C ASP A 6 13.94 -22.55 6.34
N MET A 7 14.68 -22.44 5.23
CA MET A 7 15.77 -21.47 5.09
C MET A 7 15.29 -20.13 4.52
N VAL A 8 15.68 -19.04 5.17
CA VAL A 8 15.47 -17.66 4.72
C VAL A 8 16.80 -17.06 4.27
N TRP A 9 16.86 -16.62 3.01
CA TRP A 9 18.03 -16.03 2.39
C TRP A 9 17.85 -14.52 2.28
N PHE A 10 18.83 -13.77 2.77
CA PHE A 10 18.92 -12.33 2.48
C PHE A 10 19.06 -12.13 0.97
N ASN A 11 18.38 -11.13 0.43
CA ASN A 11 18.47 -10.76 -0.99
C ASN A 11 18.94 -9.32 -1.13
N GLU A 12 18.20 -8.40 -0.52
CA GLU A 12 18.45 -6.97 -0.59
C GLU A 12 17.89 -6.25 0.64
N ILE A 13 18.31 -4.99 0.81
CA ILE A 13 17.81 -4.08 1.84
C ILE A 13 17.56 -2.70 1.23
N SER A 14 16.47 -2.05 1.64
CA SER A 14 16.23 -0.63 1.40
C SER A 14 16.38 0.12 2.73
N PRO A 15 17.41 0.98 2.91
CA PRO A 15 17.65 1.70 4.16
C PRO A 15 16.74 2.94 4.30
N ARG A 16 15.43 2.74 4.06
CA ARG A 16 14.38 3.77 4.02
C ARG A 16 13.00 3.12 4.10
N PRO A 17 11.93 3.88 4.39
CA PRO A 17 10.57 3.41 4.17
C PRO A 17 10.39 2.83 2.76
N HIS A 18 9.61 1.76 2.68
CA HIS A 18 9.50 0.91 1.49
C HIS A 18 8.04 0.54 1.23
N ASP A 19 7.62 0.59 -0.04
CA ASP A 19 6.23 0.36 -0.47
C ASP A 19 5.57 -0.88 0.17
N THR A 20 6.34 -1.96 0.37
CA THR A 20 5.83 -3.22 0.96
C THR A 20 5.41 -3.06 2.42
N CYS A 21 5.97 -2.09 3.13
CA CYS A 21 5.70 -1.79 4.53
C CYS A 21 4.57 -0.77 4.72
N MET A 22 3.96 -0.26 3.65
CA MET A 22 2.81 0.65 3.74
C MET A 22 1.59 0.01 4.43
N VAL A 23 1.56 -1.32 4.54
CA VAL A 23 0.56 -2.05 5.33
C VAL A 23 0.51 -1.58 6.80
N THR A 24 1.65 -1.12 7.35
CA THR A 24 1.72 -0.56 8.72
C THR A 24 0.78 0.62 8.94
N MET A 25 0.42 1.37 7.88
CA MET A 25 -0.51 2.50 7.96
C MET A 25 -1.96 2.09 8.29
N ILE A 26 -2.27 0.79 8.27
CA ILE A 26 -3.58 0.27 8.66
C ILE A 26 -3.51 -0.84 9.70
N SER A 27 -2.41 -1.58 9.79
CA SER A 27 -2.26 -2.67 10.76
C SER A 27 -1.66 -2.25 12.10
N GLN A 28 -0.96 -1.11 12.16
CA GLN A 28 -0.22 -0.66 13.35
C GLN A 28 -0.61 0.76 13.78
N ASN A 29 -0.39 1.05 15.06
CA ASN A 29 -0.58 2.40 15.63
C ASN A 29 0.46 3.40 15.10
N MET A 30 1.70 2.96 14.86
CA MET A 30 2.77 3.76 14.27
C MET A 30 3.11 3.18 12.90
N SER A 31 2.99 3.98 11.85
CA SER A 31 3.39 3.56 10.50
C SER A 31 4.92 3.52 10.34
N GLU A 32 5.41 2.82 9.32
CA GLU A 32 6.84 2.83 8.96
C GLU A 32 7.43 4.25 8.83
N PHE A 33 6.61 5.22 8.38
CA PHE A 33 7.04 6.61 8.20
C PHE A 33 7.23 7.30 9.54
N GLU A 34 6.32 7.07 10.48
CA GLU A 34 6.42 7.61 11.83
C GLU A 34 7.60 6.98 12.58
N ILE A 35 7.75 5.65 12.48
CA ILE A 35 8.87 4.93 13.07
C ILE A 35 10.19 5.45 12.52
N HIS A 36 10.28 5.66 11.20
CA HIS A 36 11.49 6.19 10.56
C HIS A 36 11.84 7.60 11.07
N LEU A 37 10.85 8.49 11.17
CA LEU A 37 11.05 9.84 11.68
C LEU A 37 11.47 9.83 13.17
N ARG A 38 10.78 9.04 14.00
CA ARG A 38 11.10 8.91 15.42
C ARG A 38 12.50 8.35 15.63
N ALA A 39 12.92 7.36 14.84
CA ALA A 39 14.26 6.80 14.89
C ALA A 39 15.34 7.83 14.57
N ILE A 40 15.13 8.66 13.54
CA ILE A 40 16.08 9.72 13.17
C ILE A 40 16.16 10.80 14.26
N LEU A 41 15.04 11.12 14.90
CA LEU A 41 14.96 12.17 15.92
C LEU A 41 15.29 11.68 17.35
N GLY A 42 15.59 10.38 17.53
CA GLY A 42 15.81 9.80 18.87
C GLY A 42 14.56 9.79 19.76
N LEU A 43 13.37 9.77 19.18
CA LEU A 43 12.09 9.77 19.91
C LEU A 43 11.65 8.33 20.27
N PRO A 44 10.85 8.15 21.35
CA PRO A 44 10.36 6.84 21.75
C PRO A 44 9.53 6.15 20.66
N ILE A 45 9.68 4.83 20.52
CA ILE A 45 8.91 4.00 19.58
C ILE A 45 8.19 2.90 20.37
N ASP A 46 6.86 2.84 20.24
CA ASP A 46 6.01 1.83 20.88
C ASP A 46 4.99 1.32 19.86
N ILE A 47 5.34 0.21 19.20
CA ILE A 47 4.57 -0.38 18.09
C ILE A 47 3.60 -1.41 18.62
N LYS A 48 2.32 -1.25 18.26
CA LYS A 48 1.22 -2.15 18.59
C LYS A 48 0.41 -2.44 17.34
N MET A 49 -0.02 -3.69 17.21
CA MET A 49 -1.04 -4.05 16.23
C MET A 49 -2.38 -3.45 16.66
N ILE A 50 -3.07 -2.81 15.72
CA ILE A 50 -4.42 -2.23 15.94
C ILE A 50 -5.49 -2.98 15.15
N ALA A 51 -5.09 -3.99 14.38
CA ALA A 51 -5.96 -4.89 13.64
C ALA A 51 -5.40 -6.31 13.69
N PRO A 52 -6.25 -7.36 13.68
CA PRO A 52 -5.80 -8.76 13.64
C PRO A 52 -4.95 -9.07 12.40
N ALA A 53 -5.35 -8.53 11.24
CA ALA A 53 -4.62 -8.64 10.00
C ALA A 53 -4.69 -7.35 9.18
N GLY A 54 -3.70 -7.16 8.31
CA GLY A 54 -3.68 -6.07 7.34
C GLY A 54 -3.04 -6.50 6.03
N ALA A 55 -3.46 -5.87 4.93
CA ALA A 55 -2.91 -6.10 3.60
C ALA A 55 -2.79 -4.81 2.81
N SER A 56 -1.94 -4.84 1.78
CA SER A 56 -1.79 -3.78 0.81
C SER A 56 -1.87 -4.34 -0.61
N TYR A 57 -2.47 -3.59 -1.54
CA TYR A 57 -2.54 -3.95 -2.95
C TYR A 57 -2.36 -2.70 -3.83
N CYS A 58 -1.33 -2.71 -4.67
CA CYS A 58 -1.03 -1.59 -5.57
C CYS A 58 -1.90 -1.62 -6.83
N PHE A 59 -2.42 -0.46 -7.24
CA PHE A 59 -3.03 -0.29 -8.56
C PHE A 59 -2.08 0.47 -9.50
N HIS A 60 -2.16 0.14 -10.78
CA HIS A 60 -1.19 0.54 -11.79
C HIS A 60 -1.86 1.24 -12.97
N ALA A 61 -1.10 2.12 -13.61
CA ALA A 61 -1.41 2.68 -14.92
C ALA A 61 -1.18 1.65 -16.03
N LYS A 62 -1.92 1.80 -17.15
CA LYS A 62 -1.86 0.90 -18.31
C LYS A 62 -1.13 1.52 -19.49
N THR A 63 -1.21 2.82 -19.68
CA THR A 63 -0.66 3.54 -20.84
C THR A 63 0.20 4.73 -20.41
N ASN A 64 0.70 5.50 -21.38
CA ASN A 64 1.33 6.79 -21.12
C ASN A 64 0.27 7.89 -21.20
N SER A 65 0.32 8.82 -20.26
CA SER A 65 -0.61 9.96 -20.15
C SER A 65 0.01 11.05 -19.29
N VAL A 66 -0.48 12.27 -19.45
CA VAL A 66 -0.17 13.44 -18.61
C VAL A 66 -1.45 13.83 -17.88
N ALA A 67 -1.30 14.25 -16.62
CA ALA A 67 -2.40 14.65 -15.74
C ALA A 67 -3.49 13.57 -15.60
N PRO A 68 -3.15 12.35 -15.13
CA PRO A 68 -4.14 11.31 -14.90
C PRO A 68 -5.14 11.72 -13.81
N TYR A 69 -6.37 11.26 -13.94
CA TYR A 69 -7.38 11.37 -12.89
C TYR A 69 -7.89 9.99 -12.49
N TYR A 70 -8.67 9.92 -11.41
CA TYR A 70 -9.05 8.67 -10.77
C TYR A 70 -10.55 8.56 -10.61
N GLU A 71 -11.10 7.39 -10.97
CA GLU A 71 -12.49 7.04 -10.73
C GLU A 71 -12.59 5.82 -9.79
N GLY A 72 -13.79 5.58 -9.27
CA GLY A 72 -14.09 4.40 -8.46
C GLY A 72 -13.75 4.53 -6.97
N LEU A 73 -13.33 5.71 -6.51
CA LEU A 73 -13.07 5.97 -5.07
C LEU A 73 -14.25 5.59 -4.18
N LYS A 74 -15.49 5.93 -4.58
CA LYS A 74 -16.69 5.63 -3.79
C LYS A 74 -16.85 4.14 -3.52
N ASN A 75 -16.65 3.31 -4.54
CA ASN A 75 -16.74 1.84 -4.42
C ASN A 75 -15.52 1.28 -3.67
N ALA A 76 -14.33 1.81 -3.92
CA ALA A 76 -13.12 1.39 -3.20
C ALA A 76 -13.21 1.67 -1.69
N LEU A 77 -13.88 2.75 -1.29
CA LEU A 77 -14.06 3.15 0.10
C LEU A 77 -15.37 2.64 0.73
N SER A 78 -16.23 1.93 -0.02
CA SER A 78 -17.40 1.27 0.56
C SER A 78 -17.05 -0.04 1.27
N PHE A 79 -15.86 -0.57 1.05
CA PHE A 79 -15.34 -1.68 1.83
C PHE A 79 -14.93 -1.18 3.23
N PRO A 80 -15.42 -1.79 4.33
CA PRO A 80 -15.01 -1.41 5.69
C PRO A 80 -13.50 -1.49 5.89
N ASP A 81 -12.98 -0.71 6.84
CA ASP A 81 -11.57 -0.77 7.28
C ASP A 81 -10.56 -0.69 6.13
N THR A 82 -10.87 0.12 5.13
CA THR A 82 -10.07 0.29 3.92
C THR A 82 -9.57 1.74 3.81
N LYS A 83 -8.33 1.91 3.35
CA LYS A 83 -7.75 3.22 3.03
C LYS A 83 -7.18 3.20 1.62
N ILE A 84 -7.37 4.28 0.88
CA ILE A 84 -6.72 4.49 -0.43
C ILE A 84 -5.63 5.55 -0.29
N ARG A 85 -4.48 5.31 -0.91
CA ARG A 85 -3.36 6.25 -1.04
C ARG A 85 -3.01 6.41 -2.51
N ILE A 86 -3.40 7.55 -3.09
CA ILE A 86 -3.00 7.95 -4.45
C ILE A 86 -1.66 8.69 -4.35
N PHE A 87 -0.70 8.33 -5.20
CA PHE A 87 0.66 8.87 -5.16
C PHE A 87 0.82 10.24 -5.84
N GLY A 88 -0.22 10.78 -6.46
CA GLY A 88 -0.20 12.12 -7.08
C GLY A 88 0.82 12.27 -8.22
N LYS A 89 1.13 11.17 -8.92
CA LYS A 89 2.14 11.18 -10.00
C LYS A 89 1.58 11.94 -11.21
N PRO A 90 2.31 12.94 -11.75
CA PRO A 90 1.79 13.82 -12.82
C PRO A 90 1.69 13.13 -14.18
N THR A 91 2.30 11.96 -14.34
CA THR A 91 2.33 11.19 -15.58
C THR A 91 2.12 9.72 -15.33
N THR A 92 1.68 8.99 -16.36
CA THR A 92 1.56 7.53 -16.33
C THR A 92 2.53 6.87 -17.30
N ARG A 93 2.82 5.60 -17.04
CA ARG A 93 3.47 4.67 -17.98
C ARG A 93 2.97 3.26 -17.67
N PRO A 94 3.03 2.32 -18.62
CA PRO A 94 2.59 0.95 -18.38
C PRO A 94 3.23 0.36 -17.12
N LYS A 95 2.42 -0.27 -16.27
CA LYS A 95 2.83 -0.89 -14.99
C LYS A 95 3.38 0.09 -13.95
N ARG A 96 3.20 1.41 -14.11
CA ARG A 96 3.55 2.38 -13.05
C ARG A 96 2.57 2.24 -11.90
N ARG A 97 3.06 1.98 -10.68
CA ARG A 97 2.25 2.07 -9.47
C ARG A 97 1.72 3.49 -9.30
N MET A 98 0.40 3.66 -9.27
CA MET A 98 -0.26 4.96 -9.15
C MET A 98 -0.83 5.21 -7.75
N GLY A 99 -0.95 4.14 -6.96
CA GLY A 99 -1.31 4.20 -5.56
C GLY A 99 -1.45 2.79 -4.97
N VAL A 100 -1.94 2.75 -3.75
CA VAL A 100 -2.13 1.52 -2.98
C VAL A 100 -3.47 1.57 -2.24
N ALA A 101 -4.19 0.44 -2.24
CA ALA A 101 -5.28 0.18 -1.32
C ALA A 101 -4.75 -0.60 -0.12
N LEU A 102 -5.17 -0.21 1.07
CA LEU A 102 -4.85 -0.86 2.33
C LEU A 102 -6.14 -1.34 2.95
N ALA A 103 -6.14 -2.54 3.53
CA ALA A 103 -7.31 -3.05 4.24
C ALA A 103 -6.89 -3.78 5.52
N ALA A 104 -7.69 -3.64 6.57
CA ALA A 104 -7.66 -4.52 7.73
C ALA A 104 -8.76 -5.58 7.63
N GLY A 105 -8.60 -6.68 8.38
CA GLY A 105 -9.57 -7.76 8.48
C GLY A 105 -9.31 -8.64 9.69
N GLU A 106 -10.22 -9.58 9.94
CA GLU A 106 -10.14 -10.53 11.06
C GLU A 106 -9.05 -11.58 10.83
N ASN A 107 -8.69 -11.81 9.56
CA ASN A 107 -7.62 -12.71 9.14
C ASN A 107 -6.93 -12.21 7.85
N ILE A 108 -5.82 -12.86 7.50
CA ILE A 108 -4.94 -12.46 6.39
C ILE A 108 -5.69 -12.56 5.06
N GLU A 109 -6.46 -13.62 4.84
CA GLU A 109 -7.20 -13.89 3.62
C GLU A 109 -8.23 -12.79 3.36
N GLU A 110 -9.02 -12.44 4.38
CA GLU A 110 -10.02 -11.37 4.30
C GLU A 110 -9.36 -10.02 3.99
N ALA A 111 -8.29 -9.65 4.71
CA ALA A 111 -7.58 -8.40 4.49
C ALA A 111 -7.03 -8.33 3.05
N ARG A 112 -6.45 -9.42 2.54
CA ARG A 112 -5.90 -9.50 1.18
C ARG A 112 -6.97 -9.37 0.12
N GLU A 113 -8.09 -10.09 0.27
CA GLU A 113 -9.21 -10.01 -0.67
C GLU A 113 -9.82 -8.62 -0.69
N LYS A 114 -10.01 -8.02 0.49
CA LYS A 114 -10.55 -6.66 0.65
C LYS A 114 -9.65 -5.60 0.01
N ALA A 115 -8.34 -5.63 0.30
CA ALA A 115 -7.37 -4.73 -0.32
C ALA A 115 -7.35 -4.87 -1.85
N LYS A 116 -7.42 -6.10 -2.36
CA LYS A 116 -7.47 -6.37 -3.80
C LYS A 116 -8.74 -5.79 -4.43
N LYS A 117 -9.93 -6.08 -3.89
CA LYS A 117 -11.22 -5.57 -4.40
C LYS A 117 -11.26 -4.03 -4.39
N ALA A 118 -10.74 -3.42 -3.32
CA ALA A 118 -10.65 -1.97 -3.22
C ALA A 118 -9.70 -1.37 -4.28
N ALA A 119 -8.54 -1.97 -4.50
CA ALA A 119 -7.61 -1.53 -5.55
C ALA A 119 -8.16 -1.72 -6.96
N GLU A 120 -8.84 -2.85 -7.24
CA GLU A 120 -9.46 -3.14 -8.54
C GLU A 120 -10.66 -2.23 -8.84
N SER A 121 -11.28 -1.65 -7.80
CA SER A 121 -12.31 -0.64 -7.96
C SER A 121 -11.76 0.69 -8.47
N ILE A 122 -10.47 0.99 -8.25
CA ILE A 122 -9.83 2.22 -8.71
C ILE A 122 -9.47 2.12 -10.19
N LYS A 123 -9.95 3.08 -10.98
CA LYS A 123 -9.54 3.24 -12.37
C LYS A 123 -8.62 4.46 -12.48
N VAL A 124 -7.41 4.24 -12.98
CA VAL A 124 -6.53 5.32 -13.44
C VAL A 124 -6.99 5.70 -14.84
N ILE A 125 -7.52 6.91 -15.01
CA ILE A 125 -7.94 7.39 -16.31
C ILE A 125 -6.79 8.13 -16.97
N GLU A 126 -6.45 7.64 -18.16
CA GLU A 126 -5.27 8.00 -18.92
C GLU A 126 -5.76 8.62 -20.23
N MET A 127 -5.80 9.95 -20.28
CA MET A 127 -6.04 10.64 -21.54
C MET A 127 -4.79 10.46 -22.40
N GLY A 128 -4.97 9.94 -23.62
CA GLY A 128 -3.85 9.73 -24.55
C GLY A 128 -3.03 10.99 -24.72
N LEU A 129 -1.72 10.81 -24.92
CA LEU A 129 -0.85 11.86 -25.46
C LEU A 129 -1.20 12.13 -26.93
#